data_AF-A0A2H3H497-F1
#
_entry.id   AF-A0A2H3H497-F1
#
_cell.length_a   1.000
_cell.length_b   1.000
_cell.length_c   1.000
_cell.angle_alpha   90.00
_cell.angle_beta   90.00
_cell.angle_gamma   90.00
#
_symmetry.space_group_name_H-M   'P 1'
#
loop_
_entity.id
_entity.type
_entity.pdbx_description
1 polymer ?
#
loop_
_entity_poly.entity_id
_entity_poly.type
_entity_poly.pdbx_seq_one_letter_code
_entity_poly.pdbx_strand_id
1 'polypeptide(L)'
;MSDDKREYMRLSQVLISRIDAFQIKLAQGPSNTSALDKKLELIINTFADISRISSLSTMLLEDIGPRMEPDLCSGLLNTIHKLAHYKTCAWTLVKLSRRYSILGRTSTIAVRLDDTAFGKPPAETVGFKLEEHLKKLKKEYNTNWDLDNFGQRLATNTKKFWEDFLRVTNEPKIHAEIQLMWHLERHPSSKPPRVLASNKDACFLCNAFISFHGKYMIPKTHGRIYPGWRLPSTGLNETRRLFVRELERIAVERLNVVNQQGFEKNIDPLESTISLVATSTASLNRSRETKDMQPAMTLTNTGINNEVLDTIDEKRPAICLLPPTKPGQSKAGVKTKTKSLDVESTEVSLIPRNSPISSQETMVLT
;
A
#
# COMPACT_ATOMS: atom_id res chain seq x y z
N MET A 1 8.53 22.27 36.56
CA MET A 1 8.31 21.25 35.50
C MET A 1 7.10 20.43 35.88
N SER A 2 6.08 20.32 35.02
CA SER A 2 4.89 19.50 35.30
C SER A 2 5.25 18.02 35.38
N ASP A 3 4.42 17.21 36.05
CA ASP A 3 4.60 15.76 36.12
C ASP A 3 4.66 15.11 34.74
N ASP A 4 3.79 15.52 33.82
CA ASP A 4 3.80 15.05 32.43
C ASP A 4 5.12 15.34 31.71
N LYS A 5 5.73 16.53 31.93
CA LYS A 5 7.02 16.87 31.34
C LYS A 5 8.15 16.01 31.90
N ARG A 6 8.13 15.73 33.22
CA ARG A 6 9.09 14.79 33.85
C ARG A 6 8.94 13.39 33.26
N GLU A 7 7.71 12.92 33.16
CA GLU A 7 7.44 11.57 32.67
C GLU A 7 7.80 11.41 31.18
N TYR A 8 7.47 12.40 30.35
CA TYR A 8 7.89 12.45 28.95
C TYR A 8 9.41 12.36 28.80
N MET A 9 10.16 13.16 29.57
CA MET A 9 11.62 13.14 29.53
C MET A 9 12.19 11.79 29.96
N ARG A 10 11.65 11.22 31.05
CA ARG A 10 12.07 9.91 31.56
C ARG A 10 11.81 8.80 30.53
N LEU A 11 10.61 8.75 29.95
CA LEU A 11 10.24 7.76 28.93
C LEU A 11 11.01 7.94 27.63
N SER A 12 11.28 9.18 27.23
CA SER A 12 12.10 9.49 26.04
C SER A 12 13.53 8.98 26.20
N GLN A 13 14.13 9.16 27.38
CA GLN A 13 15.47 8.63 27.67
C GLN A 13 15.48 7.09 27.60
N VAL A 14 14.47 6.45 28.19
CA VAL A 14 14.30 4.99 28.12
C VAL A 14 14.13 4.52 26.67
N LEU A 15 13.35 5.24 25.87
CA LEU A 15 13.11 4.93 24.47
C LEU A 15 14.40 4.98 23.65
N ILE A 16 15.19 6.05 23.81
CA ILE A 16 16.48 6.22 23.13
C ILE A 16 17.40 5.03 23.45
N SER A 17 17.58 4.71 24.74
CA SER A 17 18.42 3.58 25.15
C SER A 17 17.93 2.23 24.60
N ARG A 18 16.60 2.03 24.47
CA ARG A 18 16.02 0.81 23.87
C ARG A 18 16.30 0.75 22.36
N ILE A 19 16.19 1.87 21.65
CA ILE A 19 16.49 1.96 20.22
C ILE A 19 17.97 1.67 19.97
N ASP A 20 18.88 2.27 20.74
CA ASP A 20 20.32 2.01 20.62
C ASP A 20 20.64 0.53 20.84
N ALA A 21 20.09 -0.05 21.91
CA ALA A 21 20.28 -1.46 22.23
C ALA A 21 19.64 -2.41 21.21
N PHE A 22 18.66 -1.95 20.44
CA PHE A 22 18.07 -2.69 19.31
C PHE A 22 18.97 -2.61 18.08
N GLN A 23 19.45 -1.43 17.73
CA GLN A 23 20.35 -1.21 16.59
C GLN A 23 21.66 -2.00 16.72
N ILE A 24 22.28 -1.98 17.91
CA ILE A 24 23.49 -2.78 18.20
C ILE A 24 23.22 -4.26 17.94
N LYS A 25 22.06 -4.77 18.39
CA LYS A 25 21.71 -6.18 18.24
C LYS A 25 21.40 -6.55 16.79
N LEU A 26 20.74 -5.65 16.06
CA LEU A 26 20.44 -5.81 14.64
C LEU A 26 21.73 -5.89 13.81
N ALA A 27 22.71 -5.04 14.10
CA ALA A 27 23.99 -4.99 13.41
C ALA A 27 24.87 -6.25 13.63
N GLN A 28 24.71 -6.94 14.76
CA GLN A 28 25.45 -8.17 15.07
C GLN A 28 24.99 -9.40 14.25
N GLY A 29 23.94 -9.25 13.42
CA GLY A 29 23.32 -10.36 12.69
C GLY A 29 22.40 -11.17 13.62
N PRO A 30 21.10 -11.33 13.31
CA PRO A 30 20.18 -12.02 14.19
C PRO A 30 20.43 -13.53 14.15
N SER A 31 21.23 -14.05 15.09
CA SER A 31 21.30 -15.49 15.36
C SER A 31 20.02 -16.02 16.04
N ASN A 32 19.20 -15.13 16.60
CA ASN A 32 17.94 -15.45 17.26
C ASN A 32 16.92 -14.29 17.08
N THR A 33 15.89 -14.52 16.27
CA THR A 33 14.80 -13.56 16.00
C THR A 33 14.00 -13.22 17.26
N SER A 34 13.80 -14.18 18.18
CA SER A 34 13.04 -13.97 19.41
C SER A 34 13.64 -12.91 20.35
N ALA A 35 14.96 -12.77 20.37
CA ALA A 35 15.62 -11.73 21.16
C ALA A 35 15.40 -10.33 20.58
N LEU A 36 15.28 -10.23 19.26
CA LEU A 36 14.97 -9.00 18.55
C LEU A 36 13.51 -8.61 18.77
N ASP A 37 12.60 -9.58 18.74
CA ASP A 37 11.17 -9.40 18.98
C ASP A 37 10.91 -8.80 20.38
N LYS A 38 11.56 -9.34 21.41
CA LYS A 38 11.44 -8.81 22.78
C LYS A 38 11.91 -7.36 22.90
N LYS A 39 12.99 -6.99 22.21
CA LYS A 39 13.49 -5.60 22.20
C LYS A 39 12.52 -4.68 21.46
N LEU A 40 11.97 -5.13 20.35
CA LEU A 40 10.96 -4.39 19.60
C LEU A 40 9.69 -4.19 20.42
N GLU A 41 9.24 -5.22 21.14
CA GLU A 41 8.09 -5.15 22.06
C GLU A 41 8.30 -4.07 23.13
N LEU A 42 9.50 -4.01 23.73
CA LEU A 42 9.84 -2.97 24.70
C LEU A 42 9.77 -1.55 24.08
N ILE A 43 10.26 -1.37 22.86
CA ILE A 43 10.18 -0.08 22.14
C ILE A 43 8.72 0.32 21.93
N ILE A 44 7.90 -0.59 21.38
CA ILE A 44 6.47 -0.35 21.13
C ILE A 44 5.72 -0.05 22.43
N ASN A 45 6.03 -0.76 23.52
CA ASN A 45 5.46 -0.50 24.83
C ASN A 45 5.80 0.92 25.33
N THR A 46 7.04 1.38 25.16
CA THR A 46 7.42 2.75 25.55
C THR A 46 6.68 3.80 24.72
N PHE A 47 6.54 3.61 23.40
CA PHE A 47 5.72 4.50 22.58
C PHE A 47 4.27 4.56 23.06
N ALA A 48 3.70 3.41 23.42
CA ALA A 48 2.34 3.34 23.97
C ALA A 48 2.20 3.99 25.35
N ASP A 49 3.26 4.01 26.16
CA ASP A 49 3.25 4.71 27.45
C ASP A 49 3.38 6.23 27.23
N ILE A 50 4.26 6.67 26.32
CA ILE A 50 4.38 8.09 25.93
C ILE A 50 3.06 8.61 25.37
N SER A 51 2.39 7.85 24.50
CA SER A 51 1.12 8.28 23.89
C SER A 51 -0.03 8.49 24.88
N ARG A 52 0.09 8.00 26.12
CA ARG A 52 -0.93 8.18 27.17
C ARG A 52 -0.74 9.46 27.98
N ILE A 53 0.36 10.19 27.78
CA ILE A 53 0.59 11.47 28.45
C ILE A 53 -0.45 12.47 27.95
N SER A 54 -1.31 12.94 28.84
CA SER A 54 -2.45 13.82 28.52
C SER A 54 -2.04 15.09 27.81
N SER A 55 -0.94 15.71 28.25
CA SER A 55 -0.44 16.97 27.67
C SER A 55 0.52 16.77 26.50
N LEU A 56 0.69 15.56 25.96
CA LEU A 56 1.69 15.26 24.91
C LEU A 56 1.55 16.16 23.68
N SER A 57 0.32 16.31 23.16
CA SER A 57 0.06 17.10 21.95
C SER A 57 0.42 18.57 22.18
N THR A 58 -0.07 19.17 23.25
CA THR A 58 0.25 20.56 23.64
C THR A 58 1.74 20.74 23.87
N MET A 59 2.39 19.81 24.58
CA MET A 59 3.82 19.87 24.84
C MET A 59 4.66 19.82 23.55
N LEU A 60 4.33 18.92 22.61
CA LEU A 60 5.09 18.80 21.37
C LEU A 60 4.79 19.94 20.39
N LEU A 61 3.52 20.31 20.22
CA LEU A 61 3.11 21.25 19.18
C LEU A 61 3.20 22.71 19.62
N GLU A 62 2.88 23.02 20.87
CA GLU A 62 2.80 24.40 21.37
C GLU A 62 4.04 24.80 22.16
N ASP A 63 4.54 23.96 23.07
CA ASP A 63 5.71 24.31 23.89
C ASP A 63 7.04 24.15 23.12
N ILE A 64 7.19 23.05 22.40
CA ILE A 64 8.44 22.65 21.72
C ILE A 64 8.41 23.03 20.24
N GLY A 65 7.27 22.81 19.56
CA GLY A 65 7.08 23.01 18.13
C GLY A 65 7.61 24.34 17.58
N PRO A 66 7.34 25.50 18.22
CA PRO A 66 7.81 26.80 17.72
C PRO A 66 9.34 26.95 17.66
N ARG A 67 10.09 26.06 18.32
CA ARG A 67 11.57 26.08 18.37
C ARG A 67 12.22 25.02 17.48
N MET A 68 11.42 24.23 16.78
CA MET A 68 11.86 23.10 15.96
C MET A 68 11.66 23.38 14.47
N GLU A 69 12.26 22.52 13.63
CA GLU A 69 11.99 22.52 12.20
C GLU A 69 10.48 22.36 11.93
N PRO A 70 9.93 23.03 10.89
CA PRO A 70 8.54 22.84 10.50
C PRO A 70 8.16 21.36 10.38
N ASP A 71 6.96 21.03 10.87
CA ASP A 71 6.39 19.68 10.86
C ASP A 71 7.13 18.61 11.67
N LEU A 72 8.31 18.86 12.25
CA LEU A 72 9.06 17.86 13.01
C LEU A 72 8.27 17.32 14.20
N CYS A 73 7.71 18.21 15.02
CA CYS A 73 6.91 17.81 16.18
C CYS A 73 5.59 17.13 15.78
N SER A 74 4.97 17.57 14.68
CA SER A 74 3.78 16.93 14.12
C SER A 74 4.08 15.52 13.62
N GLY A 75 5.19 15.35 12.90
CA GLY A 75 5.71 14.07 12.43
C GLY A 75 6.06 13.12 13.58
N LEU A 76 6.69 13.64 14.65
CA LEU A 76 7.00 12.88 15.86
C LEU A 76 5.74 12.42 16.58
N LEU A 77 4.78 13.33 16.80
CA LEU A 77 3.50 13.01 17.42
C LEU A 77 2.75 11.93 16.63
N ASN A 78 2.70 12.06 15.31
CA ASN A 78 2.12 11.07 14.41
C ASN A 78 2.84 9.72 14.53
N THR A 79 4.17 9.72 14.62
CA THR A 79 4.98 8.51 14.78
C THR A 79 4.71 7.82 16.12
N ILE A 80 4.65 8.59 17.21
CA ILE A 80 4.29 8.08 18.55
C ILE A 80 2.94 7.39 18.51
N HIS A 81 1.91 8.05 17.96
CA HIS A 81 0.57 7.48 17.86
C HIS A 81 0.52 6.23 16.98
N LYS A 82 1.19 6.24 15.81
CA LYS A 82 1.28 5.07 14.93
C LYS A 82 1.93 3.87 15.63
N LEU A 83 3.04 4.11 16.32
CA LEU A 83 3.77 3.04 17.00
C LEU A 83 3.02 2.51 18.22
N ALA A 84 2.40 3.40 19.00
CA ALA A 84 1.51 3.02 20.10
C ALA A 84 0.32 2.17 19.62
N HIS A 85 -0.21 2.48 18.43
CA HIS A 85 -1.36 1.77 17.87
C HIS A 85 -1.08 0.28 17.60
N TYR A 86 0.17 -0.12 17.33
CA TYR A 86 0.52 -1.54 17.19
C TYR A 86 0.18 -2.36 18.44
N LYS A 87 0.37 -1.80 19.64
CA LYS A 87 0.01 -2.47 20.90
C LYS A 87 -1.50 -2.71 20.99
N THR A 88 -2.29 -1.70 20.65
CA THR A 88 -3.76 -1.78 20.63
C THR A 88 -4.25 -2.78 19.59
N CYS A 89 -3.68 -2.76 18.38
CA CYS A 89 -4.00 -3.72 17.32
C CYS A 89 -3.66 -5.16 17.73
N ALA A 90 -2.45 -5.39 18.25
CA ALA A 90 -2.01 -6.72 18.69
C ALA A 90 -2.94 -7.28 19.78
N TRP A 91 -3.28 -6.47 20.79
CA TRP A 91 -4.20 -6.89 21.85
C TRP A 91 -5.60 -7.18 21.32
N THR A 92 -6.08 -6.36 20.38
CA THR A 92 -7.38 -6.56 19.72
C THR A 92 -7.40 -7.88 18.95
N LEU A 93 -6.35 -8.19 18.19
CA LEU A 93 -6.23 -9.47 17.47
C LEU A 93 -6.24 -10.66 18.42
N VAL A 94 -5.52 -10.60 19.55
CA VAL A 94 -5.53 -11.66 20.58
C VAL A 94 -6.91 -11.81 21.22
N LYS A 95 -7.61 -10.71 21.49
CA LYS A 95 -8.97 -10.75 22.03
C LYS A 95 -9.96 -11.35 21.02
N LEU A 96 -9.83 -10.97 19.75
CA LEU A 96 -10.66 -11.48 18.66
C LEU A 96 -10.38 -12.96 18.37
N SER A 97 -9.12 -13.42 18.47
CA SER A 97 -8.75 -14.82 18.24
C SER A 97 -9.31 -15.78 19.29
N ARG A 98 -9.49 -15.31 20.53
CA ARG A 98 -10.21 -16.06 21.58
C ARG A 98 -11.70 -16.22 21.29
N ARG A 99 -12.29 -15.32 20.51
CA ARG A 99 -13.72 -15.32 20.16
C ARG A 99 -14.00 -16.03 18.85
N TYR A 100 -13.14 -15.86 17.86
CA TYR A 100 -13.31 -16.38 16.51
C TYR A 100 -12.19 -17.37 16.20
N SER A 101 -12.53 -18.66 16.17
CA SER A 101 -11.56 -19.75 15.98
C SER A 101 -10.75 -19.64 14.68
N ILE A 102 -11.32 -19.01 13.64
CA ILE A 102 -10.61 -18.71 12.39
C ILE A 102 -9.40 -17.79 12.61
N LEU A 103 -9.53 -16.80 13.48
CA LEU A 103 -8.43 -15.89 13.83
C LEU A 103 -7.39 -16.57 14.73
N GLY A 104 -7.78 -17.59 15.50
CA GLY A 104 -6.84 -18.42 16.26
C GLY A 104 -5.98 -19.35 15.40
N ARG A 105 -6.33 -19.53 14.12
CA ARG A 105 -5.61 -20.37 13.16
C ARG A 105 -4.78 -19.59 12.15
N THR A 106 -4.66 -18.26 12.33
CA THR A 106 -3.88 -17.42 11.43
C THR A 106 -2.40 -17.77 11.52
N SER A 107 -1.77 -17.96 10.37
CA SER A 107 -0.32 -18.13 10.25
C SER A 107 0.29 -16.92 9.57
N THR A 108 1.47 -16.51 10.02
CA THR A 108 2.27 -15.53 9.29
C THR A 108 3.13 -16.26 8.28
N ILE A 109 3.12 -15.78 7.04
CA ILE A 109 4.03 -16.23 5.99
C ILE A 109 4.89 -15.06 5.54
N ALA A 110 6.19 -15.29 5.42
CA ALA A 110 7.09 -14.29 4.86
C ALA A 110 6.98 -14.35 3.34
N VAL A 111 6.30 -13.36 2.74
CA VAL A 111 6.30 -13.20 1.29
C VAL A 111 7.57 -12.47 0.87
N ARG A 112 8.44 -13.17 0.13
CA ARG A 112 9.65 -12.60 -0.46
C ARG A 112 9.62 -12.78 -1.96
N LEU A 113 9.86 -11.69 -2.66
CA LEU A 113 10.19 -11.71 -4.08
C LEU A 113 11.66 -12.04 -4.22
N ASP A 114 12.00 -12.92 -5.16
CA ASP A 114 13.39 -13.17 -5.54
C ASP A 114 13.97 -11.95 -6.30
N ASP A 115 15.30 -11.87 -6.39
CA ASP A 115 15.99 -10.77 -7.08
C ASP A 115 15.58 -10.64 -8.55
N THR A 116 15.14 -11.74 -9.17
CA THR A 116 14.70 -11.73 -10.56
C THR A 116 13.44 -10.90 -10.71
N ALA A 117 12.50 -10.94 -9.75
CA ALA A 117 11.28 -10.13 -9.75
C ALA A 117 11.55 -8.62 -9.78
N PHE A 118 12.69 -8.19 -9.24
CA PHE A 118 13.15 -6.80 -9.24
C PHE A 118 14.06 -6.46 -10.42
N GLY A 119 14.21 -7.36 -11.39
CA GLY A 119 15.04 -7.20 -12.57
C GLY A 119 14.90 -5.85 -13.27
N LYS A 120 15.98 -5.44 -13.93
CA LYS A 120 16.03 -4.18 -14.68
C LYS A 120 14.87 -4.12 -15.67
N PRO A 121 14.28 -2.93 -15.87
CA PRO A 121 13.25 -2.79 -16.87
C PRO A 121 13.80 -3.18 -18.26
N PRO A 122 12.96 -3.69 -19.18
CA PRO A 122 13.39 -4.10 -20.50
C PRO A 122 14.19 -2.99 -21.18
N ALA A 123 15.17 -3.31 -22.03
CA ALA A 123 15.97 -2.30 -22.74
C ALA A 123 15.12 -1.25 -23.48
N GLU A 124 13.89 -1.62 -23.86
CA GLU A 124 12.86 -0.76 -24.45
C GLU A 124 12.51 0.48 -23.59
N THR A 125 12.60 0.42 -22.26
CA THR A 125 12.36 1.60 -21.40
C THR A 125 13.47 2.63 -21.48
N VAL A 126 14.68 2.23 -21.86
CA VAL A 126 15.84 3.14 -22.05
C VAL A 126 15.63 4.04 -23.28
N GLY A 127 14.74 3.64 -24.20
CA GLY A 127 14.35 4.41 -25.38
C GLY A 127 12.97 5.05 -25.33
N PHE A 128 12.27 5.05 -24.17
CA PHE A 128 10.92 5.60 -24.10
C PHE A 128 10.91 7.11 -24.38
N LYS A 129 10.27 7.50 -25.47
CA LYS A 129 10.02 8.90 -25.82
C LYS A 129 8.54 9.20 -25.70
N LEU A 130 8.19 9.96 -24.67
CA LEU A 130 6.80 10.33 -24.38
C LEU A 130 6.10 10.95 -25.59
N GLU A 131 6.78 11.83 -26.32
CA GLU A 131 6.25 12.50 -27.53
C GLU A 131 5.88 11.51 -28.64
N GLU A 132 6.73 10.52 -28.90
CA GLU A 132 6.46 9.48 -29.91
C GLU A 132 5.29 8.59 -29.46
N HIS A 133 5.21 8.29 -28.16
CA HIS A 133 4.11 7.53 -27.59
C HIS A 133 2.77 8.29 -27.66
N LEU A 134 2.76 9.59 -27.35
CA LEU A 134 1.57 10.44 -27.49
C LEU A 134 1.14 10.57 -28.95
N LYS A 135 2.09 10.69 -29.91
CA LYS A 135 1.79 10.66 -31.35
C LYS A 135 1.14 9.34 -31.77
N LYS A 136 1.63 8.21 -31.26
CA LYS A 136 1.05 6.88 -31.50
C LYS A 136 -0.39 6.83 -30.97
N LEU A 137 -0.61 7.22 -29.71
CA LEU A 137 -1.94 7.21 -29.10
C LEU A 137 -2.92 8.15 -29.82
N LYS A 138 -2.46 9.36 -30.21
CA LYS A 138 -3.26 10.30 -31.00
C LYS A 138 -3.77 9.66 -32.29
N LYS A 139 -2.91 8.94 -33.00
CA LYS A 139 -3.26 8.23 -34.24
C LYS A 139 -4.19 7.04 -33.96
N GLU A 140 -3.86 6.21 -32.98
CA GLU A 140 -4.59 4.98 -32.66
C GLU A 140 -6.02 5.25 -32.18
N TYR A 141 -6.20 6.29 -31.37
CA TYR A 141 -7.51 6.69 -30.82
C TYR A 141 -8.18 7.83 -31.58
N ASN A 142 -7.62 8.25 -32.73
CA ASN A 142 -8.13 9.33 -33.58
C ASN A 142 -8.50 10.61 -32.81
N THR A 143 -7.58 11.09 -31.97
CA THR A 143 -7.82 12.26 -31.12
C THR A 143 -7.34 13.56 -31.76
N ASN A 144 -7.92 14.68 -31.34
CA ASN A 144 -7.60 16.03 -31.82
C ASN A 144 -6.55 16.75 -30.96
N TRP A 145 -5.71 16.01 -30.23
CA TRP A 145 -4.77 16.58 -29.27
C TRP A 145 -3.77 17.55 -29.88
N ASP A 146 -3.60 18.70 -29.24
CA ASP A 146 -2.48 19.59 -29.47
C ASP A 146 -1.31 19.14 -28.56
N LEU A 147 -0.37 18.41 -29.16
CA LEU A 147 0.74 17.79 -28.44
C LEU A 147 1.75 18.83 -27.90
N ASP A 148 1.91 19.96 -28.58
CA ASP A 148 2.81 21.02 -28.15
C ASP A 148 2.23 21.71 -26.91
N ASN A 149 0.91 21.92 -26.90
CA ASN A 149 0.20 22.48 -25.77
C ASN A 149 0.20 21.53 -24.55
N PHE A 150 0.02 20.23 -24.76
CA PHE A 150 0.15 19.24 -23.69
C PHE A 150 1.54 19.24 -23.05
N GLY A 151 2.60 19.38 -23.86
CA GLY A 151 3.96 19.42 -23.34
C GLY A 151 4.16 20.54 -22.31
N GLN A 152 3.60 21.71 -22.59
CA GLN A 152 3.60 22.85 -21.67
C GLN A 152 2.67 22.62 -20.47
N ARG A 153 1.42 22.19 -20.68
CA ARG A 153 0.42 21.99 -19.61
C ARG A 153 0.82 20.92 -18.61
N LEU A 154 1.44 19.84 -19.08
CA LEU A 154 1.89 18.70 -18.27
C LEU A 154 3.34 18.84 -17.80
N ALA A 155 4.01 19.95 -18.15
CA ALA A 155 5.41 20.21 -17.83
C ALA A 155 6.39 19.09 -18.28
N THR A 156 6.05 18.35 -19.33
CA THR A 156 6.84 17.20 -19.79
C THR A 156 8.12 17.61 -20.53
N ASN A 157 8.21 18.88 -20.93
CA ASN A 157 9.40 19.49 -21.52
C ASN A 157 10.40 20.01 -20.47
N THR A 158 10.09 19.89 -19.17
CA THR A 158 10.97 20.42 -18.11
C THR A 158 12.09 19.44 -17.76
N LYS A 159 13.28 19.96 -17.46
CA LYS A 159 14.42 19.16 -16.97
C LYS A 159 14.01 18.33 -15.74
N LYS A 160 13.25 18.95 -14.83
CA LYS A 160 12.76 18.31 -13.60
C LYS A 160 11.89 17.10 -13.89
N PHE A 161 10.98 17.17 -14.87
CA PHE A 161 10.16 16.03 -15.26
C PHE A 161 11.02 14.83 -15.67
N TRP A 162 12.07 15.06 -16.48
CA TRP A 162 12.96 13.99 -16.92
C TRP A 162 13.85 13.45 -15.81
N GLU A 163 14.35 14.31 -14.92
CA GLU A 163 15.06 13.88 -13.70
C GLU A 163 14.17 13.01 -12.81
N ASP A 164 12.91 13.42 -12.61
CA ASP A 164 11.92 12.67 -11.84
C ASP A 164 11.58 11.34 -12.52
N PHE A 165 11.33 11.34 -13.84
CA PHE A 165 11.06 10.14 -14.63
C PHE A 165 12.21 9.15 -14.55
N LEU A 166 13.44 9.59 -14.81
CA LEU A 166 14.63 8.74 -14.77
C LEU A 166 14.84 8.14 -13.38
N ARG A 167 14.76 8.96 -12.32
CA ARG A 167 14.85 8.49 -10.93
C ARG A 167 13.83 7.38 -10.66
N VAL A 168 12.58 7.63 -11.02
CA VAL A 168 11.46 6.71 -10.82
C VAL A 168 11.62 5.41 -11.60
N THR A 169 12.11 5.46 -12.83
CA THR A 169 12.37 4.27 -13.65
C THR A 169 13.55 3.43 -13.14
N ASN A 170 14.53 4.08 -12.49
CA ASN A 170 15.72 3.43 -11.94
C ASN A 170 15.53 2.89 -10.52
N GLU A 171 14.56 3.42 -9.77
CA GLU A 171 14.22 2.97 -8.41
C GLU A 171 12.80 2.37 -8.30
N PRO A 172 12.45 1.36 -9.12
CA PRO A 172 11.09 0.88 -9.18
C PRO A 172 10.73 0.00 -7.97
N LYS A 173 9.52 0.20 -7.46
CA LYS A 173 8.96 -0.42 -6.25
C LYS A 173 7.78 -1.33 -6.59
N ILE A 174 7.82 -2.55 -6.07
CA ILE A 174 6.67 -3.46 -6.13
C ILE A 174 5.92 -3.32 -4.81
N HIS A 175 4.66 -2.89 -4.88
CA HIS A 175 3.84 -2.67 -3.70
C HIS A 175 3.37 -3.98 -3.07
N ALA A 176 3.11 -3.98 -1.76
CA ALA A 176 2.77 -5.18 -0.99
C ALA A 176 1.59 -5.97 -1.57
N GLU A 177 0.53 -5.29 -2.05
CA GLU A 177 -0.64 -5.97 -2.64
C GLU A 177 -0.26 -6.80 -3.88
N ILE A 178 0.67 -6.29 -4.69
CA ILE A 178 1.17 -6.99 -5.87
C ILE A 178 2.12 -8.13 -5.48
N GLN A 179 2.94 -7.95 -4.43
CA GLN A 179 3.78 -9.03 -3.90
C GLN A 179 2.91 -10.20 -3.39
N LEU A 180 1.84 -9.90 -2.65
CA LEU A 180 0.88 -10.90 -2.16
C LEU A 180 0.23 -11.65 -3.32
N MET A 181 -0.34 -10.91 -4.27
CA MET A 181 -1.00 -11.50 -5.44
C MET A 181 -0.04 -12.40 -6.22
N TRP A 182 1.18 -11.93 -6.49
CA TRP A 182 2.22 -12.68 -7.21
C TRP A 182 2.63 -13.97 -6.48
N HIS A 183 2.71 -13.92 -5.14
CA HIS A 183 3.02 -15.08 -4.32
C HIS A 183 1.91 -16.14 -4.42
N LEU A 184 0.65 -15.72 -4.31
CA LEU A 184 -0.51 -16.62 -4.40
C LEU A 184 -0.64 -17.26 -5.79
N GLU A 185 -0.33 -16.54 -6.86
CA GLU A 185 -0.31 -17.09 -8.22
C GLU A 185 0.77 -18.17 -8.41
N ARG A 186 1.89 -18.08 -7.67
CA ARG A 186 2.97 -19.09 -7.70
C ARG A 186 2.76 -20.26 -6.76
N HIS A 187 1.91 -20.09 -5.75
CA HIS A 187 1.59 -21.12 -4.77
C HIS A 187 0.08 -21.35 -4.75
N PRO A 188 -0.52 -21.89 -5.84
CA PRO A 188 -1.95 -22.13 -5.88
C PRO A 188 -2.37 -23.03 -4.72
N SER A 189 -3.35 -22.58 -3.95
CA SER A 189 -3.99 -23.38 -2.92
C SER A 189 -5.37 -23.85 -3.40
N SER A 190 -5.90 -24.90 -2.79
CA SER A 190 -7.27 -25.37 -3.06
C SER A 190 -8.34 -24.36 -2.63
N LYS A 191 -7.97 -23.39 -1.77
CA LYS A 191 -8.82 -22.34 -1.23
C LYS A 191 -8.05 -21.02 -1.26
N PRO A 192 -7.86 -20.39 -2.43
CA PRO A 192 -7.15 -19.13 -2.50
C PRO A 192 -7.95 -18.03 -1.77
N PRO A 193 -7.28 -17.06 -1.15
CA PRO A 193 -7.99 -15.94 -0.53
C PRO A 193 -8.74 -15.17 -1.61
N ARG A 194 -9.91 -14.62 -1.25
CA ARG A 194 -10.71 -13.78 -2.15
C ARG A 194 -10.34 -12.30 -2.04
N VAL A 195 -9.80 -11.90 -0.90
CA VAL A 195 -9.51 -10.51 -0.55
C VAL A 195 -8.00 -10.36 -0.33
N LEU A 196 -7.42 -9.33 -0.93
CA LEU A 196 -6.06 -8.89 -0.63
C LEU A 196 -6.13 -7.56 0.11
N ALA A 197 -5.37 -7.43 1.19
CA ALA A 197 -5.28 -6.21 1.96
C ALA A 197 -3.85 -6.03 2.48
N SER A 198 -3.45 -4.78 2.66
CA SER A 198 -2.22 -4.39 3.34
C SER A 198 -2.54 -3.46 4.50
N ASN A 199 -1.53 -3.00 5.24
CA ASN A 199 -1.71 -2.01 6.30
C ASN A 199 -2.02 -0.60 5.78
N LYS A 200 -2.05 -0.40 4.46
CA LYS A 200 -2.50 0.81 3.79
C LYS A 200 -3.66 0.49 2.85
N ASP A 201 -4.47 1.49 2.55
CA ASP A 201 -5.42 1.36 1.44
C ASP A 201 -4.62 1.13 0.15
N ALA A 202 -5.18 0.43 -0.83
CA ALA A 202 -4.45 0.18 -2.06
C ALA A 202 -4.25 1.47 -2.85
N CYS A 203 -3.11 1.58 -3.54
CA CYS A 203 -2.93 2.63 -4.53
C CYS A 203 -3.79 2.39 -5.77
N PHE A 204 -3.95 3.42 -6.61
CA PHE A 204 -4.74 3.31 -7.84
C PHE A 204 -4.26 2.14 -8.71
N LEU A 205 -2.95 2.01 -8.92
CA LEU A 205 -2.38 0.98 -9.79
C LEU A 205 -2.49 -0.43 -9.19
N CYS A 206 -2.35 -0.60 -7.87
CA CYS A 206 -2.62 -1.87 -7.21
C CYS A 206 -4.08 -2.29 -7.39
N ASN A 207 -5.02 -1.38 -7.09
CA ASN A 207 -6.44 -1.65 -7.21
C ASN A 207 -6.85 -1.94 -8.66
N ALA A 208 -6.38 -1.13 -9.61
CA ALA A 208 -6.68 -1.30 -11.03
C ALA A 208 -6.15 -2.63 -11.56
N PHE A 209 -4.90 -2.98 -11.25
CA PHE A 209 -4.31 -4.24 -11.72
C PHE A 209 -4.99 -5.47 -11.12
N ILE A 210 -5.26 -5.46 -9.81
CA ILE A 210 -5.89 -6.60 -9.14
C ILE A 210 -7.34 -6.78 -9.61
N SER A 211 -8.07 -5.68 -9.81
CA SER A 211 -9.42 -5.71 -10.39
C SER A 211 -9.39 -6.24 -11.84
N PHE A 212 -8.43 -5.79 -12.64
CA PHE A 212 -8.23 -6.27 -14.01
C PHE A 212 -7.87 -7.78 -14.06
N HIS A 213 -7.05 -8.24 -13.11
CA HIS A 213 -6.69 -9.66 -12.97
C HIS A 213 -7.90 -10.53 -12.58
N GLY A 214 -8.86 -10.00 -11.83
CA GLY A 214 -10.19 -10.58 -11.63
C GLY A 214 -10.29 -11.75 -10.64
N LYS A 215 -9.17 -12.27 -10.12
CA LYS A 215 -9.18 -13.36 -9.12
C LYS A 215 -9.33 -12.91 -7.66
N TYR A 216 -8.96 -11.66 -7.38
CA TYR A 216 -8.94 -11.12 -6.01
C TYR A 216 -9.66 -9.78 -5.98
N MET A 217 -10.18 -9.41 -4.82
CA MET A 217 -10.73 -8.09 -4.57
C MET A 217 -9.87 -7.31 -3.59
N ILE A 218 -9.84 -5.99 -3.78
CA ILE A 218 -9.22 -5.04 -2.85
C ILE A 218 -10.36 -4.37 -2.07
N PRO A 219 -10.32 -4.36 -0.72
CA PRO A 219 -11.42 -3.83 0.08
C PRO A 219 -11.53 -2.30 -0.02
N LYS A 220 -10.39 -1.62 -0.18
CA LYS A 220 -10.34 -0.16 -0.24
C LYS A 220 -9.13 0.35 -1.03
N THR A 221 -9.32 1.48 -1.72
CA THR A 221 -8.29 2.19 -2.46
C THR A 221 -8.27 3.66 -2.05
N HIS A 222 -7.09 4.21 -1.79
CA HIS A 222 -6.94 5.67 -1.61
C HIS A 222 -6.90 6.37 -2.98
N GLY A 223 -6.48 5.69 -4.05
CA GLY A 223 -6.53 6.19 -5.43
C GLY A 223 -5.35 7.07 -5.86
N ARG A 224 -4.27 7.14 -5.07
CA ARG A 224 -3.03 7.83 -5.47
C ARG A 224 -2.25 6.96 -6.46
N ILE A 225 -1.62 7.59 -7.44
CA ILE A 225 -0.69 6.96 -8.38
C ILE A 225 0.73 7.16 -7.83
N TYR A 226 1.50 6.08 -7.70
CA TYR A 226 2.90 6.16 -7.33
C TYR A 226 3.77 5.99 -8.58
N PRO A 227 4.59 7.00 -8.94
CA PRO A 227 5.38 6.95 -10.15
C PRO A 227 6.28 5.71 -10.25
N GLY A 228 6.87 5.27 -9.12
CA GLY A 228 7.78 4.11 -9.08
C GLY A 228 7.08 2.75 -9.03
N TRP A 229 5.76 2.70 -9.12
CA TRP A 229 5.03 1.44 -9.06
C TRP A 229 5.38 0.54 -10.25
N ARG A 230 5.62 -0.75 -9.97
CA ARG A 230 5.82 -1.76 -11.00
C ARG A 230 5.21 -3.11 -10.65
N LEU A 231 5.00 -3.90 -11.69
CA LEU A 231 4.77 -5.33 -11.58
C LEU A 231 6.11 -6.09 -11.46
N PRO A 232 6.13 -7.24 -10.79
CA PRO A 232 7.25 -8.18 -10.84
C PRO A 232 7.62 -8.49 -12.28
N SER A 233 8.92 -8.53 -12.60
CA SER A 233 9.44 -8.74 -13.95
C SER A 233 9.08 -10.14 -14.52
N THR A 234 9.01 -11.16 -13.65
CA THR A 234 8.76 -12.55 -14.00
C THR A 234 7.32 -12.97 -13.71
N GLY A 235 6.73 -13.68 -14.67
CA GLY A 235 5.32 -14.07 -14.64
C GLY A 235 4.39 -12.96 -15.12
N LEU A 236 3.10 -13.28 -15.25
CA LEU A 236 2.03 -12.33 -15.62
C LEU A 236 2.21 -11.63 -16.98
N ASN A 237 3.04 -12.15 -17.89
CA ASN A 237 3.38 -11.46 -19.15
C ASN A 237 2.16 -11.09 -20.01
N GLU A 238 1.21 -12.01 -20.16
CA GLU A 238 -0.02 -11.74 -20.92
C GLU A 238 -0.90 -10.70 -20.22
N THR A 239 -1.18 -10.91 -18.92
CA THR A 239 -1.95 -9.96 -18.12
C THR A 239 -1.31 -8.58 -18.11
N ARG A 240 0.02 -8.49 -18.02
CA ARG A 240 0.78 -7.23 -18.10
C ARG A 240 0.53 -6.54 -19.44
N ARG A 241 0.67 -7.25 -20.57
CA ARG A 241 0.44 -6.68 -21.90
C ARG A 241 -0.99 -6.13 -22.04
N LEU A 242 -1.98 -6.90 -21.62
CA LEU A 242 -3.38 -6.48 -21.70
C LEU A 242 -3.66 -5.30 -20.75
N PHE A 243 -3.07 -5.31 -19.56
CA PHE A 243 -3.21 -4.21 -18.61
C PHE A 243 -2.54 -2.91 -19.08
N VAL A 244 -1.40 -3.00 -19.77
CA VAL A 244 -0.76 -1.82 -20.39
C VAL A 244 -1.72 -1.16 -21.39
N ARG A 245 -2.40 -1.95 -22.23
CA ARG A 245 -3.42 -1.43 -23.15
C ARG A 245 -4.59 -0.78 -22.42
N GLU A 246 -5.03 -1.36 -21.31
CA GLU A 246 -6.09 -0.77 -20.48
C GLU A 246 -5.64 0.54 -19.82
N LEU A 247 -4.38 0.63 -19.37
CA LEU A 247 -3.80 1.87 -18.88
C LEU A 247 -3.67 2.93 -19.97
N GLU A 248 -3.28 2.55 -21.20
CA GLU A 248 -3.27 3.44 -22.36
C GLU A 248 -4.67 4.00 -22.62
N ARG A 249 -5.70 3.15 -22.59
CA ARG A 249 -7.11 3.55 -22.74
C ARG A 249 -7.54 4.55 -21.67
N ILE A 250 -7.26 4.26 -20.40
CA ILE A 250 -7.56 5.17 -19.27
C ILE A 250 -6.80 6.50 -19.41
N ALA A 251 -5.53 6.45 -19.82
CA ALA A 251 -4.72 7.63 -20.04
C ALA A 251 -5.29 8.51 -21.17
N VAL A 252 -5.73 7.89 -22.28
CA VAL A 252 -6.40 8.59 -23.39
C VAL A 252 -7.66 9.30 -22.90
N GLU A 253 -8.51 8.64 -22.11
CA GLU A 253 -9.71 9.26 -21.53
C GLU A 253 -9.37 10.48 -20.68
N ARG A 254 -8.34 10.38 -19.83
CA ARG A 254 -7.89 11.50 -19.00
C ARG A 254 -7.28 12.63 -19.83
N LEU A 255 -6.48 12.32 -20.85
CA LEU A 255 -5.93 13.31 -21.75
C LEU A 255 -7.02 14.04 -22.55
N ASN A 256 -8.09 13.35 -22.94
CA ASN A 256 -9.25 13.99 -23.57
C ASN A 256 -9.92 15.01 -22.64
N VAL A 257 -10.07 14.69 -21.36
CA VAL A 257 -10.57 15.65 -20.35
C VAL A 257 -9.62 16.84 -20.22
N VAL A 258 -8.31 16.60 -20.11
CA VAL A 258 -7.32 17.69 -20.02
C VAL A 258 -7.29 18.56 -21.28
N ASN A 259 -7.53 17.98 -22.45
CA ASN A 259 -7.62 18.72 -23.72
C ASN A 259 -8.81 19.68 -23.71
N GLN A 260 -9.98 19.20 -23.25
CA GLN A 260 -11.24 19.93 -23.28
C GLN A 260 -11.37 20.94 -22.13
N GLN A 261 -10.94 20.56 -20.92
CA GLN A 261 -11.23 21.27 -19.67
C GLN A 261 -9.99 21.88 -19.02
N GLY A 262 -8.78 21.54 -19.50
CA GLY A 262 -7.53 21.95 -18.86
C GLY A 262 -7.06 20.99 -17.78
N PHE A 263 -5.91 21.29 -17.18
CA PHE A 263 -5.31 20.44 -16.15
C PHE A 263 -5.68 20.94 -14.75
N GLU A 264 -6.32 20.10 -13.95
CA GLU A 264 -6.52 20.31 -12.53
C GLU A 264 -5.61 19.38 -11.73
N LYS A 265 -4.86 19.96 -10.78
CA LYS A 265 -4.02 19.18 -9.88
C LYS A 265 -4.92 18.44 -8.89
N ASN A 266 -4.84 17.11 -8.92
CA ASN A 266 -5.57 16.29 -7.96
C ASN A 266 -4.95 16.42 -6.56
N ILE A 267 -5.78 16.50 -5.52
CA ILE A 267 -5.35 16.52 -4.13
C ILE A 267 -4.91 15.10 -3.74
N ASP A 268 -3.76 14.98 -3.11
CA ASP A 268 -3.28 13.67 -2.64
C ASP A 268 -4.24 13.11 -1.57
N PRO A 269 -4.80 11.91 -1.76
CA PRO A 269 -5.74 11.31 -0.82
C PRO A 269 -5.02 10.77 0.42
N LEU A 270 -5.74 10.68 1.54
CA LEU A 270 -5.26 9.98 2.74
C LEU A 270 -5.03 8.49 2.44
N GLU A 271 -3.81 8.00 2.69
CA GLU A 271 -3.38 6.63 2.33
C GLU A 271 -3.75 5.57 3.37
N SER A 272 -4.08 6.01 4.59
CA SER A 272 -4.44 5.14 5.70
C SER A 272 -5.67 5.73 6.36
N THR A 273 -6.77 5.00 6.31
CA THR A 273 -8.02 5.40 6.96
C THR A 273 -8.33 4.40 8.07
N ILE A 274 -8.37 4.88 9.31
CA ILE A 274 -8.90 4.09 10.41
C ILE A 274 -10.41 4.05 10.21
N SER A 275 -10.96 2.88 9.88
CA SER A 275 -12.42 2.72 9.93
C SER A 275 -12.85 2.83 11.39
N LEU A 276 -13.46 3.97 11.75
CA LEU A 276 -13.92 4.29 13.11
C LEU A 276 -14.91 3.25 13.66
N VAL A 277 -15.48 2.41 12.80
CA VAL A 277 -16.36 1.29 13.14
C VAL A 277 -15.66 0.26 14.05
N ALA A 278 -14.34 0.10 13.95
CA ALA A 278 -13.58 -0.76 14.87
C ALA A 278 -13.46 -0.16 16.29
N THR A 279 -13.58 1.16 16.41
CA THR A 279 -13.60 1.88 17.69
C THR A 279 -14.97 1.83 18.37
N SER A 280 -16.03 1.54 17.61
CA SER A 280 -17.38 1.27 18.12
C SER A 280 -17.53 -0.16 18.65
N THR A 281 -16.59 -0.66 19.46
CA THR A 281 -16.96 -1.67 20.46
C THR A 281 -17.57 -0.96 21.67
N ALA A 282 -18.69 -0.27 21.45
CA ALA A 282 -19.64 -0.09 22.54
C ALA A 282 -20.03 -1.50 22.99
N SER A 283 -19.86 -1.77 24.28
CA SER A 283 -20.10 -3.06 24.92
C SER A 283 -21.37 -3.72 24.38
N LEU A 284 -21.22 -4.78 23.58
CA LEU A 284 -22.30 -5.72 23.31
C LEU A 284 -22.57 -6.49 24.61
N ASN A 285 -23.24 -5.81 25.55
CA ASN A 285 -23.89 -6.45 26.68
C ASN A 285 -24.99 -7.33 26.08
N ARG A 286 -24.73 -8.63 26.12
CA ARG A 286 -25.68 -9.68 25.78
C ARG A 286 -26.79 -9.67 26.84
N SER A 287 -27.90 -9.00 26.58
CA SER A 287 -29.14 -9.31 27.28
C SER A 287 -29.72 -10.58 26.64
N ARG A 288 -29.67 -11.68 27.40
CA ARG A 288 -30.48 -12.87 27.14
C ARG A 288 -31.91 -12.49 27.46
N GLU A 289 -32.81 -12.54 26.49
CA GLU A 289 -34.21 -12.86 26.74
C GLU A 289 -34.86 -13.39 25.47
N THR A 290 -35.34 -14.63 25.56
CA THR A 290 -36.15 -15.33 24.57
C THR A 290 -37.62 -15.07 24.87
N LYS A 291 -38.43 -14.70 23.87
CA LYS A 291 -39.70 -15.37 23.48
C LYS A 291 -40.53 -14.57 22.45
N ASP A 292 -41.02 -15.33 21.47
CA ASP A 292 -42.32 -15.30 20.79
C ASP A 292 -42.76 -14.18 19.81
N MET A 293 -43.01 -14.66 18.58
CA MET A 293 -44.15 -14.45 17.67
C MET A 293 -44.40 -13.13 16.90
N GLN A 294 -44.09 -13.24 15.59
CA GLN A 294 -44.94 -12.92 14.41
C GLN A 294 -45.22 -11.46 13.94
N PRO A 295 -45.56 -11.27 12.64
CA PRO A 295 -45.10 -10.14 11.81
C PRO A 295 -46.22 -9.15 11.40
N ALA A 296 -45.88 -7.86 11.18
CA ALA A 296 -46.52 -6.97 10.19
C ALA A 296 -45.93 -5.53 10.20
N MET A 297 -45.55 -5.07 9.01
CA MET A 297 -45.87 -3.78 8.37
C MET A 297 -45.84 -2.42 9.13
N THR A 298 -45.01 -1.51 8.55
CA THR A 298 -45.32 -0.13 8.14
C THR A 298 -45.07 1.06 9.09
N LEU A 299 -44.17 1.94 8.61
CA LEU A 299 -43.98 3.40 8.80
C LEU A 299 -44.11 4.01 10.21
N THR A 300 -43.08 4.73 10.65
CA THR A 300 -43.12 6.21 10.65
C THR A 300 -41.75 6.81 10.98
N ASN A 301 -41.49 7.92 10.29
CA ASN A 301 -40.34 8.78 10.41
C ASN A 301 -40.61 9.83 11.51
N THR A 302 -39.82 9.83 12.58
CA THR A 302 -39.52 10.97 13.47
C THR A 302 -38.16 10.62 14.08
N GLY A 303 -37.08 11.39 14.01
CA GLY A 303 -36.91 12.82 13.88
C GLY A 303 -35.88 13.21 14.95
N ILE A 304 -34.58 13.03 14.66
CA ILE A 304 -33.52 13.78 15.35
C ILE A 304 -32.49 14.17 14.27
N ASN A 305 -32.55 15.45 13.94
CA ASN A 305 -31.64 16.15 13.06
C ASN A 305 -30.24 16.20 13.69
N ASN A 306 -29.25 15.70 12.96
CA ASN A 306 -27.89 16.22 13.02
C ASN A 306 -27.53 16.65 11.59
N GLU A 307 -28.09 17.78 11.19
CA GLU A 307 -27.55 18.56 10.08
C GLU A 307 -26.19 19.15 10.50
N VAL A 308 -25.37 19.39 9.49
CA VAL A 308 -24.01 19.96 9.53
C VAL A 308 -22.87 18.93 9.69
N LEU A 309 -22.74 18.02 8.71
CA LEU A 309 -21.49 17.85 7.94
C LEU A 309 -21.69 17.06 6.63
N ASP A 310 -22.79 17.28 5.91
CA ASP A 310 -22.96 16.78 4.54
C ASP A 310 -23.03 17.98 3.60
N THR A 311 -21.89 18.33 3.02
CA THR A 311 -21.76 19.07 1.76
C THR A 311 -20.28 19.09 1.41
N ILE A 312 -19.81 18.03 0.74
CA ILE A 312 -18.88 18.08 -0.41
C ILE A 312 -19.04 16.73 -1.16
N ASP A 313 -19.95 16.78 -2.13
CA ASP A 313 -19.89 16.22 -3.48
C ASP A 313 -19.59 14.72 -3.69
N GLU A 314 -20.69 13.97 -3.76
CA GLU A 314 -20.83 12.74 -4.55
C GLU A 314 -20.67 13.01 -6.06
N LYS A 315 -19.43 13.24 -6.53
CA LYS A 315 -19.09 13.10 -7.96
C LYS A 315 -17.72 12.46 -8.14
N ARG A 316 -17.62 11.18 -7.77
CA ARG A 316 -16.50 10.33 -8.21
C ARG A 316 -17.03 9.33 -9.24
N PRO A 317 -16.69 9.45 -10.54
CA PRO A 317 -17.07 8.41 -11.49
C PRO A 317 -16.34 7.13 -11.10
N ALA A 318 -17.10 6.09 -10.81
CA ALA A 318 -16.58 4.73 -10.79
C ALA A 318 -16.07 4.42 -12.21
N ILE A 319 -14.75 4.34 -12.39
CA ILE A 319 -14.18 3.80 -13.62
C ILE A 319 -14.51 2.30 -13.60
N CYS A 320 -15.59 1.93 -14.30
CA CYS A 320 -15.96 0.55 -14.53
C CYS A 320 -14.90 -0.09 -15.42
N LEU A 321 -13.99 -0.89 -14.83
CA LEU A 321 -13.09 -1.74 -15.58
C LEU A 321 -13.90 -2.93 -16.11
N LEU A 322 -13.99 -3.07 -17.43
CA LEU A 322 -14.61 -4.24 -18.05
C LEU A 322 -13.70 -5.46 -17.90
N PRO A 323 -14.22 -6.64 -17.51
CA PRO A 323 -13.44 -7.86 -17.46
C PRO A 323 -13.07 -8.34 -18.88
N PRO A 324 -11.90 -8.96 -19.08
CA PRO A 324 -11.48 -9.45 -20.40
C PRO A 324 -12.33 -10.64 -20.86
N THR A 325 -12.76 -10.60 -22.12
CA THR A 325 -13.37 -11.73 -22.84
C THR A 325 -12.32 -12.79 -23.16
N LYS A 326 -12.65 -14.08 -22.93
CA LYS A 326 -11.73 -15.22 -23.16
C LYS A 326 -11.49 -15.43 -24.67
N PRO A 327 -10.24 -15.56 -25.15
CA PRO A 327 -9.98 -16.02 -26.51
C PRO A 327 -10.12 -17.54 -26.62
N GLY A 328 -10.83 -17.99 -27.66
CA GLY A 328 -11.04 -19.40 -28.00
C GLY A 328 -9.76 -20.13 -28.40
N GLN A 329 -9.73 -21.43 -28.11
CA GLN A 329 -8.62 -22.34 -28.39
C GLN A 329 -8.44 -22.54 -29.90
N SER A 330 -7.23 -22.29 -30.41
CA SER A 330 -6.76 -22.90 -31.65
C SER A 330 -5.42 -23.60 -31.40
N LYS A 331 -5.42 -24.89 -31.74
CA LYS A 331 -4.30 -25.82 -31.62
C LYS A 331 -3.30 -25.57 -32.76
N ALA A 332 -2.03 -25.39 -32.44
CA ALA A 332 -0.94 -25.65 -33.38
C ALA A 332 0.28 -26.13 -32.58
N GLY A 333 0.63 -27.40 -32.75
CA GLY A 333 1.80 -28.01 -32.13
C GLY A 333 3.07 -27.72 -32.93
N VAL A 334 4.18 -27.51 -32.24
CA VAL A 334 5.53 -27.66 -32.79
C VAL A 334 6.44 -28.29 -31.74
N LYS A 335 7.19 -29.30 -32.19
CA LYS A 335 8.09 -30.19 -31.45
C LYS A 335 9.46 -29.54 -31.16
N THR A 336 10.01 -29.94 -30.01
CA THR A 336 11.44 -30.26 -29.72
C THR A 336 12.51 -29.17 -29.86
N LYS A 337 13.33 -28.96 -28.81
CA LYS A 337 14.59 -29.72 -28.59
C LYS A 337 15.26 -29.35 -27.26
N THR A 338 15.60 -30.39 -26.51
CA THR A 338 16.45 -30.41 -25.31
C THR A 338 17.92 -30.20 -25.71
N LYS A 339 18.65 -29.39 -24.95
CA LYS A 339 20.11 -29.49 -24.78
C LYS A 339 20.48 -29.11 -23.35
N SER A 340 21.12 -30.06 -22.68
CA SER A 340 21.89 -29.92 -21.43
C SER A 340 23.29 -29.35 -21.73
N LEU A 341 24.12 -29.28 -20.69
CA LEU A 341 25.52 -28.80 -20.57
C LEU A 341 25.55 -27.41 -19.91
N ASP A 342 26.37 -27.10 -18.91
CA ASP A 342 27.21 -27.89 -18.03
C ASP A 342 27.54 -27.01 -16.81
N VAL A 343 27.95 -27.66 -15.74
CA VAL A 343 28.41 -27.08 -14.48
C VAL A 343 29.80 -26.47 -14.70
N GLU A 344 29.97 -25.19 -14.37
CA GLU A 344 31.30 -24.63 -14.12
C GLU A 344 31.28 -23.71 -12.91
N SER A 345 32.09 -24.10 -11.94
CA SER A 345 32.36 -23.43 -10.67
C SER A 345 33.22 -22.19 -10.92
N THR A 346 32.87 -21.05 -10.33
CA THR A 346 33.86 -20.00 -10.08
C THR A 346 33.57 -19.30 -8.78
N GLU A 347 34.60 -19.28 -7.95
CA GLU A 347 34.64 -18.78 -6.59
C GLU A 347 35.16 -17.33 -6.58
N VAL A 348 34.77 -16.58 -5.54
CA VAL A 348 35.35 -15.32 -5.01
C VAL A 348 34.91 -13.98 -5.66
N SER A 349 34.19 -13.17 -4.88
CA SER A 349 34.73 -11.91 -4.31
C SER A 349 33.65 -11.15 -3.52
N LEU A 350 33.91 -11.00 -2.21
CA LEU A 350 33.13 -10.22 -1.26
C LEU A 350 33.49 -8.73 -1.38
N ILE A 351 32.55 -7.89 -1.78
CA ILE A 351 32.58 -6.44 -1.50
C ILE A 351 31.17 -5.99 -1.08
N PRO A 352 31.02 -5.30 0.06
CA PRO A 352 29.73 -5.01 0.66
C PRO A 352 29.08 -3.79 -0.02
N ARG A 353 27.82 -3.92 -0.46
CA ARG A 353 26.97 -2.77 -0.80
C ARG A 353 25.65 -2.85 -0.06
N ASN A 354 25.55 -2.02 0.96
CA ASN A 354 24.31 -1.63 1.62
C ASN A 354 23.28 -1.19 0.57
N SER A 355 22.26 -2.03 0.36
CA SER A 355 21.01 -1.65 -0.28
C SER A 355 19.91 -1.70 0.79
N PRO A 356 18.97 -0.75 0.83
CA PRO A 356 17.92 -0.74 1.84
C PRO A 356 16.99 -1.93 1.59
N ILE A 357 17.07 -2.93 2.48
CA ILE A 357 16.15 -4.05 2.55
C ILE A 357 14.78 -3.49 2.92
N SER A 358 13.91 -3.32 1.92
CA SER A 358 12.48 -3.12 2.14
C SER A 358 11.83 -4.46 2.47
N SER A 359 12.18 -5.04 3.62
CA SER A 359 11.44 -6.16 4.19
C SER A 359 10.17 -5.64 4.84
N GLN A 360 9.06 -5.66 4.10
CA GLN A 360 7.73 -5.57 4.70
C GLN A 360 7.18 -6.98 4.88
N GLU A 361 7.22 -7.47 6.11
CA GLU A 361 6.49 -8.68 6.50
C GLU A 361 5.00 -8.41 6.32
N THR A 362 4.39 -9.05 5.33
CA THR A 362 2.96 -8.90 5.04
C THR A 362 2.24 -10.14 5.52
N MET A 363 1.37 -9.97 6.51
CA MET A 363 0.56 -11.03 7.09
C MET A 363 -0.55 -11.41 6.10
N VAL A 364 -0.54 -12.66 5.64
CA VAL A 364 -1.62 -13.21 4.82
C VAL A 364 -2.60 -13.94 5.75
N LEU A 365 -3.84 -13.49 5.78
CA LEU A 365 -4.93 -14.22 6.43
C LEU A 365 -5.45 -15.28 5.44
N THR A 366 -5.19 -16.56 5.72
CA THR A 366 -5.75 -17.71 4.99
C THR A 366 -6.89 -18.37 5.75
#